data_AF-A0A7C2N8Q6-F1
#
_entry.id   AF-A0A7C2N8Q6-F1
#
_cell.length_a   1.000
_cell.length_b   1.000
_cell.length_c   1.000
_cell.angle_alpha   90.00
_cell.angle_beta   90.00
_cell.angle_gamma   90.00
#
_symmetry.space_group_name_H-M   'P 1'
#
loop_
_entity.id
_entity.type
_entity.pdbx_description
1 polymer ?
#
loop_
_entity_poly.entity_id
_entity_poly.type
_entity_poly.pdbx_seq_one_letter_code
_entity_poly.pdbx_strand_id
1 'polypeptide(L)'
;MRFIKIIIIALLFVVALVLIIQNQEVFTHKFELKLDLMVYKVGPYLTSNLVLTVAAFLIGVFFAVIWGAFSSVTLRSKLRERERRIKELERDKKESILSPSPFGSPSAETEKTE
;
A
#
# COMPACT_ATOMS: atom_id res chain seq x y z
N MET A 1 -5.34 19.04 -6.96
CA MET A 1 -4.97 17.98 -5.99
C MET A 1 -3.45 17.85 -5.78
N ARG A 2 -2.61 17.67 -6.81
CA ARG A 2 -1.14 17.49 -6.65
C ARG A 2 -0.46 18.69 -5.99
N PHE A 3 -0.76 19.91 -6.42
CA PHE A 3 -0.22 21.14 -5.83
C PHE A 3 -0.61 21.34 -4.35
N ILE A 4 -1.89 21.14 -3.99
CA ILE A 4 -2.34 21.21 -2.60
C ILE A 4 -1.57 20.21 -1.71
N LYS A 5 -1.36 18.98 -2.18
CA LYS A 5 -0.57 17.98 -1.43
C LYS A 5 0.86 18.45 -1.18
N ILE A 6 1.49 19.07 -2.18
CA ILE A 6 2.86 19.61 -2.05
C ILE A 6 2.89 20.74 -1.02
N ILE A 7 1.91 21.66 -1.05
CA ILE A 7 1.81 22.77 -0.10
C ILE A 7 1.64 22.24 1.34
N ILE A 8 0.78 21.24 1.54
CA ILE A 8 0.57 20.63 2.87
C ILE A 8 1.86 19.97 3.38
N ILE A 9 2.57 19.24 2.51
CA ILE A 9 3.84 18.58 2.86
C ILE A 9 4.90 19.62 3.21
N ALA A 10 5.01 20.70 2.44
CA ALA A 10 5.94 21.79 2.71
C ALA A 10 5.62 22.46 4.06
N LEU A 11 4.35 22.71 4.35
CA LEU A 11 3.93 23.31 5.61
C LEU A 11 4.25 22.39 6.80
N LEU A 12 3.95 21.09 6.68
CA LEU A 12 4.33 20.09 7.69
C LEU A 12 5.83 20.06 7.92
N PHE A 13 6.62 20.18 6.86
CA PHE A 13 8.08 20.20 6.95
C PHE A 13 8.58 21.43 7.71
N VAL A 14 8.03 22.61 7.44
CA VAL A 14 8.36 23.84 8.18
C VAL A 14 7.99 23.70 9.66
N VAL A 15 6.79 23.18 9.97
CA VAL A 15 6.37 22.96 11.36
C VAL A 15 7.32 21.98 12.07
N ALA A 16 7.70 20.89 11.41
CA ALA A 16 8.66 19.93 11.96
C ALA A 16 10.02 20.58 12.26
N LEU A 17 10.55 21.39 11.33
CA LEU A 17 11.80 22.13 11.54
C LEU A 17 11.71 23.09 12.74
N VAL A 18 10.61 23.85 12.84
CA VAL A 18 10.40 24.78 13.96
C VAL A 18 10.36 24.03 15.29
N LEU A 19 9.66 22.91 15.36
CA LEU A 19 9.63 22.07 16.57
C LEU A 19 11.01 21.56 16.96
N ILE A 20 11.82 21.12 15.98
CA ILE A 20 13.18 20.62 16.25
C ILE A 20 14.06 21.75 16.79
N ILE A 21 14.04 22.92 16.15
CA ILE A 21 14.86 24.07 16.55
C ILE A 21 14.45 24.57 17.94
N GLN A 22 13.15 24.73 18.19
CA GLN A 22 12.66 25.19 19.50
C GLN A 22 12.97 24.21 20.63
N ASN A 23 13.01 22.91 20.35
CA ASN A 23 13.29 21.87 21.35
C ASN A 23 14.73 21.35 21.27
N GLN A 24 15.64 22.12 20.67
CA GLN A 24 17.01 21.67 20.41
C GLN A 24 17.76 21.28 21.70
N GLU A 25 17.51 21.98 22.81
CA GLU A 25 18.10 21.65 24.11
C GLU A 25 17.70 20.25 24.59
N VAL A 26 16.44 19.88 24.41
CA VAL A 26 15.91 18.54 24.77
C VAL A 26 16.54 17.46 23.90
N PHE A 27 16.72 17.74 22.60
CA PHE A 27 17.33 16.80 21.66
C PHE A 27 18.83 16.62 21.88
N THR A 28 19.56 17.69 22.24
CA THR A 28 21.01 17.67 22.44
C THR A 28 21.43 17.23 23.85
N HIS A 29 20.48 17.18 24.79
CA HIS A 29 20.71 16.65 26.13
C HIS A 29 21.37 15.27 26.07
N LYS A 30 22.51 15.14 26.74
CA LYS A 30 23.29 13.91 26.82
C LYS A 30 22.84 13.11 28.02
N PHE A 31 22.69 11.81 27.85
CA PHE A 31 22.37 10.89 28.92
C PHE A 31 23.17 9.60 28.78
N GLU A 32 23.35 8.90 29.88
CA GLU A 32 23.98 7.60 29.88
C GLU A 32 22.97 6.54 29.46
N LEU A 33 23.20 5.94 28.29
CA LEU A 33 22.47 4.77 27.85
C LEU A 33 23.18 3.53 28.38
N LYS A 34 22.47 2.81 29.24
CA LYS A 34 22.87 1.48 29.71
C LYS A 34 21.75 0.50 29.45
N LEU A 35 22.11 -0.69 29.03
CA LEU A 35 21.20 -1.80 28.83
C LEU A 35 21.63 -2.89 29.81
N ASP A 36 20.78 -3.15 30.80
CA ASP A 36 20.99 -4.21 31.78
C ASP A 36 19.91 -5.27 31.53
N LEU A 37 20.22 -6.22 30.64
CA LEU A 37 19.48 -7.48 30.63
C LEU A 37 20.14 -8.33 31.71
N MET A 38 19.34 -9.00 32.54
CA MET A 38 19.78 -9.80 33.69
C MET A 38 20.96 -10.78 33.40
N VAL A 39 21.20 -11.13 32.13
CA VAL A 39 22.30 -11.97 31.64
C VAL A 39 23.35 -11.21 30.81
N TYR A 40 23.03 -10.01 30.30
CA TYR A 40 23.86 -9.25 29.38
C TYR A 40 23.80 -7.74 29.67
N LYS A 41 24.95 -7.16 30.01
CA LYS A 41 25.09 -5.73 30.30
C LYS A 41 25.87 -5.04 29.20
N VAL A 42 25.34 -3.91 28.72
CA VAL A 42 25.95 -3.07 27.70
C VAL A 42 25.92 -1.62 28.18
N GLY A 43 27.08 -0.97 28.17
CA GLY A 43 27.26 0.42 28.59
C GLY A 43 28.05 0.60 29.89
N PRO A 44 28.21 1.84 30.38
CA PRO A 44 27.48 3.04 29.95
C PRO A 44 28.06 3.71 28.68
N TYR A 45 27.18 4.12 27.77
CA TYR A 45 27.53 4.96 26.62
C TYR A 45 26.88 6.33 26.77
N LEU A 46 27.66 7.39 26.56
CA LEU A 46 27.13 8.74 26.52
C LEU A 46 26.46 8.95 25.16
N THR A 47 25.13 9.08 25.15
CA THR A 47 24.37 9.31 23.92
C THR A 47 23.46 10.53 24.07
N SER A 48 22.93 10.99 22.95
CA SER A 48 22.04 12.15 22.89
C SER A 48 20.64 11.73 22.45
N ASN A 49 19.60 12.39 22.97
CA ASN A 49 18.20 12.11 22.61
C ASN A 49 17.95 12.16 21.10
N LEU A 50 18.71 13.01 20.39
CA LEU A 50 18.68 13.09 18.94
C LEU A 50 19.00 11.74 18.27
N VAL A 51 20.05 11.05 18.74
CA VAL A 51 20.48 9.77 18.15
C VAL A 51 19.40 8.71 18.33
N LEU A 52 18.80 8.64 19.52
CA LEU A 52 17.73 7.69 19.82
C LEU A 52 16.47 7.97 18.97
N THR A 53 16.11 9.24 18.85
CA THR A 53 14.94 9.69 18.07
C THR A 53 15.12 9.35 16.58
N VAL A 54 16.30 9.65 16.01
CA VAL A 54 16.61 9.34 14.61
C VAL A 54 16.63 7.83 14.38
N ALA A 55 17.23 7.05 15.28
CA ALA A 55 17.24 5.59 15.17
C ALA A 55 15.82 5.00 15.18
N ALA A 56 14.98 5.44 16.12
CA ALA A 56 13.58 5.00 16.19
C ALA A 56 12.78 5.39 14.93
N PHE A 57 12.99 6.61 14.42
CA PHE A 57 12.37 7.05 13.18
C PHE A 57 12.79 6.20 11.98
N LEU A 58 14.08 5.89 11.83
CA LEU A 58 14.58 5.05 10.74
C LEU A 58 13.99 3.63 10.79
N ILE A 59 13.87 3.05 11.98
CA ILE A 59 13.21 1.75 12.16
C ILE A 59 11.73 1.84 11.71
N GLY A 60 11.02 2.90 12.12
CA GLY A 60 9.65 3.14 11.68
C GLY A 60 9.51 3.27 10.16
N VAL A 61 10.38 4.05 9.52
CA VAL A 61 10.42 4.21 8.06
C VAL A 61 10.69 2.86 7.38
N PHE A 62 11.63 2.07 7.90
CA PHE A 62 11.94 0.76 7.37
C PHE A 62 10.71 -0.16 7.36
N PHE A 63 9.98 -0.23 8.48
CA PHE A 63 8.72 -0.99 8.54
C PHE A 63 7.64 -0.44 7.61
N ALA A 64 7.49 0.89 7.52
CA ALA A 64 6.53 1.52 6.63
C ALA A 64 6.81 1.21 5.15
N VAL A 65 8.08 1.21 4.73
CA VAL A 65 8.50 0.86 3.37
C VAL A 65 8.18 -0.61 3.08
N ILE A 66 8.53 -1.52 4.00
CA ILE A 66 8.24 -2.95 3.86
C ILE A 66 6.74 -3.17 3.72
N TRP A 67 5.95 -2.58 4.60
CA TRP A 67 4.49 -2.69 4.57
C TRP A 67 3.89 -2.12 3.28
N GLY A 68 4.36 -0.95 2.85
CA GLY A 68 3.94 -0.31 1.61
C GLY A 68 4.27 -1.16 0.37
N ALA A 69 5.44 -1.81 0.35
CA ALA A 69 5.84 -2.72 -0.71
C ALA A 69 4.92 -3.95 -0.77
N PHE A 70 4.67 -4.62 0.37
CA PHE A 70 3.76 -5.76 0.44
C PHE A 70 2.33 -5.42 0.01
N SER A 71 1.82 -4.28 0.47
CA SER A 71 0.49 -3.77 0.08
C SER A 71 0.42 -3.50 -1.42
N SER A 72 1.47 -2.92 -2.01
CA SER A 72 1.53 -2.65 -3.45
C SER A 72 1.54 -3.92 -4.29
N VAL A 73 2.25 -4.96 -3.85
CA VAL A 73 2.29 -6.26 -4.55
C VAL A 73 0.93 -6.96 -4.49
N THR A 74 0.29 -6.98 -3.33
CA THR A 74 -1.06 -7.56 -3.17
C THR A 74 -2.13 -6.78 -3.93
N LEU A 75 -1.98 -5.46 -4.06
CA LEU A 75 -2.88 -4.66 -4.88
C LEU A 75 -2.75 -4.99 -6.37
N ARG A 76 -1.51 -5.18 -6.86
CA ARG A 76 -1.24 -5.57 -8.25
C ARG A 76 -1.74 -6.97 -8.59
N SER A 77 -1.63 -7.94 -7.67
CA SER A 77 -2.18 -9.28 -7.90
C SER A 77 -3.70 -9.27 -7.98
N LYS A 78 -4.37 -8.53 -7.08
CA LYS A 78 -5.82 -8.33 -7.13
C LYS A 78 -6.26 -7.63 -8.42
N LEU A 79 -5.50 -6.64 -8.89
CA LEU A 79 -5.81 -5.94 -10.14
C LEU A 79 -5.79 -6.90 -11.34
N ARG A 80 -4.74 -7.74 -11.44
CA ARG A 80 -4.62 -8.77 -12.49
C ARG A 80 -5.73 -9.82 -12.43
N GLU A 81 -6.12 -10.24 -11.23
CA GLU A 81 -7.22 -11.20 -11.08
C GLU A 81 -8.56 -10.61 -11.53
N ARG A 82 -8.84 -9.35 -11.17
CA ARG A 82 -10.05 -8.64 -11.63
C ARG A 82 -10.05 -8.45 -13.15
N GLU A 83 -8.92 -8.08 -13.73
CA GLU A 83 -8.77 -7.89 -15.18
C GLU A 83 -8.98 -9.20 -15.96
N ARG A 84 -8.50 -10.34 -15.43
CA ARG A 84 -8.78 -11.67 -16.00
C ARG A 84 -10.27 -12.00 -15.96
N ARG A 85 -10.94 -11.79 -14.83
CA ARG A 85 -12.39 -12.05 -14.71
C ARG A 85 -13.21 -11.16 -15.64
N ILE A 86 -12.84 -9.90 -15.82
CA ILE A 86 -13.50 -9.00 -16.79
C ILE A 86 -13.37 -9.59 -18.20
N LYS A 87 -12.17 -10.05 -18.56
CA LYS A 87 -11.89 -10.60 -19.90
C LYS A 87 -12.60 -11.93 -20.18
N GLU A 88 -12.77 -12.76 -19.15
CA GLU A 88 -13.58 -13.99 -19.20
C GLU A 88 -15.06 -13.65 -19.41
N LEU A 89 -15.62 -12.74 -18.60
CA LEU A 89 -17.01 -12.28 -18.74
C LEU A 89 -17.28 -11.62 -20.10
N GLU A 90 -16.33 -10.86 -20.65
CA GLU A 90 -16.42 -10.29 -21.99
C GLU A 90 -16.41 -11.36 -23.09
N ARG A 91 -15.65 -12.45 -22.92
CA ARG A 91 -15.66 -13.59 -23.83
C ARG A 91 -16.98 -14.35 -23.78
N ASP A 92 -17.46 -14.66 -22.59
CA ASP A 92 -18.73 -15.37 -22.40
C ASP A 92 -19.90 -14.57 -22.98
N LYS A 93 -19.91 -13.25 -22.76
CA LYS A 93 -20.90 -12.34 -23.38
C LYS A 93 -20.78 -12.30 -24.91
N LYS A 94 -19.57 -12.40 -25.46
CA LYS A 94 -19.36 -12.43 -26.91
C LYS A 94 -19.80 -13.76 -27.51
N GLU A 95 -19.52 -14.88 -26.85
CA GLU A 95 -20.00 -16.21 -27.26
C GLU A 95 -21.52 -16.34 -27.13
N SER A 96 -22.14 -15.76 -26.10
CA SER A 96 -23.60 -15.74 -25.98
C SER A 96 -24.28 -14.89 -27.05
N ILE A 97 -23.59 -13.90 -27.62
CA ILE A 97 -24.07 -13.08 -28.74
C ILE A 97 -23.82 -13.78 -30.09
N LEU A 98 -22.74 -14.56 -30.21
CA LEU A 98 -22.41 -15.28 -31.45
C LEU A 98 -23.11 -16.64 -31.59
N SER A 99 -23.66 -17.19 -30.50
CA SER A 99 -24.48 -18.40 -30.53
C SER A 99 -25.86 -18.05 -31.07
N PRO A 100 -26.24 -18.43 -32.31
CA PRO A 100 -27.61 -18.28 -32.73
C PRO A 100 -28.46 -19.18 -31.85
N SER A 101 -29.45 -18.58 -31.17
CA SER A 101 -30.46 -19.28 -30.38
C SER A 101 -30.99 -20.51 -31.15
N PRO A 102 -30.99 -21.73 -30.57
CA PRO A 102 -31.68 -22.88 -31.16
C PRO A 102 -33.18 -22.77 -30.84
N PHE A 103 -33.81 -21.66 -31.24
CA PHE A 103 -35.26 -21.52 -31.25
C PHE A 103 -35.67 -21.09 -32.65
N GLY A 104 -35.73 -22.09 -33.53
CA GLY A 104 -36.12 -21.96 -34.91
C GLY A 104 -36.19 -23.35 -35.52
N SER A 105 -37.00 -24.23 -34.94
CA SER A 105 -37.41 -25.45 -35.61
C SER A 105 -38.24 -25.05 -36.84
N PRO A 106 -37.81 -25.34 -38.08
CA PRO A 106 -38.72 -25.29 -39.21
C PRO A 106 -39.56 -26.55 -39.13
N SER A 107 -40.80 -26.40 -38.69
CA SER A 107 -41.84 -27.42 -38.88
C SER A 107 -42.08 -27.53 -40.39
N ALA A 108 -41.39 -28.45 -41.04
CA ALA A 108 -41.71 -28.89 -42.38
C ALA A 108 -41.98 -30.40 -42.31
N GLU A 109 -43.24 -30.77 -42.17
CA GLU A 109 -43.71 -32.00 -42.77
C GLU A 109 -45.11 -31.78 -43.36
N THR A 110 -45.14 -32.08 -44.65
CA THR A 110 -46.19 -31.92 -45.64
C THR A 110 -47.29 -32.94 -45.42
N GLU A 111 -48.56 -32.53 -45.46
CA GLU A 111 -49.62 -33.45 -45.91
C GLU A 111 -50.68 -32.75 -46.77
N LYS A 112 -50.43 -32.85 -48.08
CA LYS A 112 -51.35 -33.15 -49.20
C LYS A 112 -52.64 -32.33 -49.39
N THR A 113 -52.63 -31.61 -50.51
CA THR A 113 -53.73 -31.45 -51.48
C THR A 113 -54.57 -32.73 -51.66
N GLU A 114 -55.88 -32.64 -51.41
CA GLU A 114 -56.99 -32.65 -52.39
C GLU A 114 -58.34 -32.53 -51.66
#